data_AF-A0A940ZBK3-F1
#
_entry.id   AF-A0A940ZBK3-F1
#
_cell.length_a   1.000
_cell.length_b   1.000
_cell.length_c   1.000
_cell.angle_alpha   90.00
_cell.angle_beta   90.00
_cell.angle_gamma   90.00
#
_symmetry.space_group_name_H-M   'P 1'
#
loop_
_entity.id
_entity.type
_entity.pdbx_description
1 polymer ?
#
loop_
_entity_poly.entity_id
_entity_poly.type
_entity_poly.pdbx_seq_one_letter_code
_entity_poly.pdbx_strand_id
1 'polypeptide(L)' 'WDDPLVTELAPFQEFFPAEDYHQEYFQRNISQPYCQIVVTPKVSKFRKQYIHRLKKGV' A
#
# COMPACT_ATOMS: atom_id res chain seq x y z
N TRP A 1 11.58 -13.51 -13.75
CA TRP A 1 11.92 -12.17 -13.27
C TRP A 1 13.40 -12.25 -13.05
N ASP A 2 14.15 -11.69 -13.98
CA ASP A 2 15.60 -11.92 -14.10
C ASP A 2 16.39 -10.65 -13.76
N ASP A 3 15.66 -9.56 -13.45
CA ASP A 3 16.22 -8.27 -13.07
C ASP A 3 16.84 -8.34 -11.66
N PRO A 4 17.95 -7.61 -11.43
CA PRO A 4 18.61 -7.58 -10.13
C PRO A 4 17.73 -6.90 -9.06
N LEU A 5 17.91 -7.32 -7.80
CA LEU A 5 17.34 -6.64 -6.65
C LEU A 5 18.04 -5.29 -6.44
N VAL A 6 17.27 -4.20 -6.43
CA VAL A 6 17.78 -2.82 -6.28
C VAL A 6 17.36 -2.16 -4.95
N THR A 7 16.93 -2.95 -3.97
CA THR A 7 16.50 -2.43 -2.65
C THR A 7 17.70 -1.94 -1.83
N GLU A 8 17.65 -0.69 -1.40
CA GLU A 8 18.65 -0.10 -0.51
C GLU A 8 18.50 -0.58 0.93
N LEU A 9 19.62 -0.93 1.58
CA LEU A 9 19.71 -1.24 3.00
C LEU A 9 20.55 -0.18 3.69
N ALA A 10 19.90 0.76 4.38
CA ALA A 10 20.56 1.86 5.08
C ALA A 10 20.02 1.99 6.51
N PRO A 11 20.84 2.51 7.46
CA PRO A 11 20.35 2.88 8.78
C PRO A 11 19.28 3.96 8.69
N PHE A 12 18.24 3.85 9.53
CA PHE A 12 17.27 4.91 9.68
C PHE A 12 17.94 6.20 10.19
N GLN A 13 17.57 7.35 9.61
CA GLN A 13 18.08 8.66 10.01
C GLN A 13 16.94 9.49 10.62
N GLU A 14 16.11 10.06 9.75
CA GLU A 14 14.98 10.92 10.13
C GLU A 14 13.82 10.68 9.14
N PHE A 15 12.59 10.91 9.60
CA PHE A 15 11.39 10.81 8.79
C PHE A 15 10.56 12.08 8.92
N PHE A 16 10.22 12.68 7.79
CA PHE A 16 9.35 13.83 7.71
C PHE A 16 7.96 13.36 7.26
N PRO A 17 6.92 13.49 8.10
CA PRO A 17 5.56 13.11 7.72
C PRO A 17 5.10 13.88 6.48
N ALA A 18 4.50 13.17 5.54
CA ALA A 18 3.79 13.80 4.43
C ALA A 18 2.53 14.51 4.94
N GLU A 19 2.03 15.46 4.16
CA GLU A 19 0.86 16.27 4.46
C GLU A 19 -0.39 15.42 4.75
N ASP A 20 -1.33 15.98 5.53
CA ASP A 20 -2.51 15.26 6.03
C ASP A 20 -3.38 14.65 4.92
N TYR A 21 -3.42 15.28 3.73
CA TYR A 21 -4.21 14.79 2.61
C TYR A 21 -3.60 13.54 1.95
N HIS A 22 -2.30 13.28 2.15
CA HIS A 22 -1.66 12.04 1.72
C HIS A 22 -1.96 10.87 2.65
N GLN A 23 -2.36 11.13 3.89
CA GLN A 23 -2.68 10.10 4.88
C GLN A 23 -3.99 9.41 4.50
N GLU A 24 -3.97 8.07 4.54
CA GLU A 24 -5.12 7.22 4.19
C GLU A 24 -5.71 7.50 2.79
N TYR A 25 -4.87 7.97 1.85
CA TYR A 25 -5.32 8.49 0.56
C TYR A 25 -6.27 7.54 -0.19
N PHE A 26 -5.93 6.24 -0.26
CA PHE A 26 -6.76 5.24 -0.93
C PHE A 26 -8.15 5.10 -0.30
N GLN A 27 -8.23 5.13 1.03
CA GLN A 27 -9.48 5.01 1.77
C GLN A 27 -10.35 6.25 1.59
N ARG A 28 -9.74 7.44 1.61
CA ARG A 28 -10.44 8.72 1.49
C ARG A 28 -10.81 9.08 0.05
N ASN A 29 -10.10 8.54 -0.94
CA ASN A 29 -10.21 8.91 -2.36
C ASN A 29 -10.40 7.68 -3.26
N ILE A 30 -11.22 6.72 -2.83
CA ILE A 30 -11.32 5.42 -3.52
C ILE A 30 -11.77 5.56 -4.98
N SER A 31 -12.62 6.53 -5.30
CA SER A 31 -13.13 6.78 -6.66
C SER A 31 -12.10 7.38 -7.62
N GLN A 32 -10.93 7.82 -7.14
CA GLN A 32 -9.90 8.36 -8.01
C GLN A 32 -9.44 7.32 -9.04
N PRO A 33 -9.26 7.69 -10.33
CA PRO A 33 -8.87 6.74 -11.37
C PRO A 33 -7.60 5.96 -11.03
N TYR A 34 -6.62 6.61 -10.41
CA TYR A 34 -5.41 5.97 -9.92
C TYR A 34 -5.71 4.86 -8.89
N CYS A 35 -6.57 5.14 -7.92
CA CYS A 35 -6.99 4.16 -6.90
C CYS A 35 -7.71 2.96 -7.54
N GLN A 36 -8.56 3.21 -8.53
CA GLN A 36 -9.32 2.15 -9.22
C GLN A 36 -8.42 1.26 -10.08
N ILE A 37 -7.51 1.85 -10.85
CA ILE A 37 -6.71 1.13 -11.85
C ILE A 37 -5.49 0.46 -11.22
N VAL A 38 -4.85 1.09 -10.23
CA VAL A 38 -3.55 0.66 -9.70
C VAL A 38 -3.66 -0.01 -8.33
N VAL A 39 -4.43 0.58 -7.40
CA VAL A 39 -4.43 0.16 -5.99
C VAL A 39 -5.47 -0.93 -5.72
N THR A 40 -6.69 -0.77 -6.23
CA THR A 40 -7.82 -1.70 -6.01
C THR A 40 -7.49 -3.15 -6.40
N PRO A 41 -6.83 -3.43 -7.55
CA PRO A 41 -6.46 -4.80 -7.90
C PRO A 41 -5.45 -5.41 -6.91
N LYS A 42 -4.50 -4.61 -6.40
CA LYS A 42 -3.49 -5.06 -5.43
C LYS A 42 -4.13 -5.41 -4.08
N VAL A 43 -5.01 -4.54 -3.56
CA VAL A 43 -5.74 -4.78 -2.31
C VAL A 43 -6.67 -6.00 -2.45
N SER A 44 -7.37 -6.12 -3.58
CA SER A 44 -8.24 -7.26 -3.84
C SER A 44 -7.46 -8.59 -3.89
N LYS A 45 -6.29 -8.59 -4.54
CA LYS A 45 -5.40 -9.77 -4.58
C LYS A 45 -4.94 -10.16 -3.17
N PHE A 46 -4.49 -9.18 -2.39
CA PHE A 46 -4.08 -9.42 -1.00
C PHE A 46 -5.22 -10.01 -0.15
N ARG A 47 -6.41 -9.40 -0.19
CA ARG A 47 -7.58 -9.90 0.55
C ARG A 47 -7.93 -11.32 0.14
N LYS A 48 -8.00 -11.62 -1.16
CA LYS A 48 -8.29 -12.98 -1.65
C LYS A 48 -7.28 -14.02 -1.15
N GLN A 49 -5.99 -13.69 -1.16
CA GLN A 49 -4.94 -14.64 -0.79
C GLN A 49 -4.79 -14.83 0.73
N TYR A 50 -5.06 -13.79 1.51
CA TYR A 50 -4.72 -13.76 2.94
C TYR A 50 -5.90 -13.53 3.87
N ILE A 51 -7.15 -13.69 3.39
CA ILE A 51 -8.37 -13.43 4.19
C ILE A 51 -8.36 -14.13 5.54
N HIS A 52 -7.86 -15.37 5.60
CA HIS A 52 -7.80 -16.20 6.80
C HIS A 52 -6.73 -15.74 7.82
N ARG A 53 -5.80 -14.86 7.41
CA ARG A 53 -4.74 -14.29 8.26
C ARG A 53 -5.06 -12.86 8.69
N LEU A 54 -6.17 -12.29 8.22
CA LEU A 54 -6.58 -10.95 8.63
C LEU A 54 -6.97 -10.96 10.11
N LYS A 55 -6.62 -9.87 10.81
CA LYS A 55 -7.01 -9.67 12.20
C LYS A 55 -8.54 -9.70 12.28
N LYS A 56 -9.10 -10.56 13.15
CA LYS A 56 -10.54 -10.63 13.39
C LYS A 56 -10.98 -9.36 14.13
N GLY A 57 -12.02 -8.69 13.65
CA GLY A 57 -12.65 -7.54 14.34
C GLY A 57 -12.06 -6.17 14.01
N VAL A 58 -12.01 -5.81 12.74
CA VAL A 58 -12.05 -4.41 12.29
C VAL A 58 -13.40 -4.18 11.64
#